data_AF-A0A6G8U5N4-F1
#
_entry.id   AF-A0A6G8U5N4-F1
#
_cell.length_a   1.000
_cell.length_b   1.000
_cell.length_c   1.000
_cell.angle_alpha   90.00
_cell.angle_beta   90.00
_cell.angle_gamma   90.00
#
_symmetry.space_group_name_H-M   'P 1'
#
loop_
_entity.id
_entity.type
_entity.pdbx_description
1 polymer ?
#
loop_
_entity_poly.entity_id
_entity_poly.type
_entity_poly.pdbx_seq_one_letter_code
_entity_poly.pdbx_strand_id
1 'polypeptide(L)'
;MMVRRDGQRIRCFTRGGHDWADRFPAIVDAARRLKTASCLIDGEAVIINDDGEPVFHTLRSKRRGSDAVLFAFDLLELHGDDLHDLPLIERSRRLIGKPSRAPSASTNT
;
A
#
# COMPACT_ATOMS: atom_id res chain seq x y z
N MET A 1 9.04 -2.83 1.39
CA MET A 1 8.35 -4.03 0.84
C MET A 1 7.59 -3.57 -0.38
N MET A 2 7.78 -4.23 -1.52
CA MET A 2 7.14 -3.82 -2.76
C MET A 2 5.83 -4.58 -2.93
N VAL A 3 4.72 -3.85 -3.09
CA VAL A 3 3.41 -4.42 -3.39
C VAL A 3 3.09 -4.13 -4.85
N ARG A 4 2.99 -5.20 -5.64
CA ARG A 4 2.64 -5.12 -7.05
C ARG A 4 1.20 -5.59 -7.26
N ARG A 5 0.43 -4.77 -7.95
CA ARG A 5 -0.84 -5.16 -8.55
C ARG A 5 -0.70 -5.25 -10.05
N ASP A 6 -1.19 -6.35 -10.60
CA ASP A 6 -1.31 -6.60 -12.03
C ASP A 6 -2.67 -7.26 -12.29
N GLY A 7 -3.67 -6.44 -12.61
CA GLY A 7 -5.08 -6.84 -12.66
C GLY A 7 -5.56 -7.39 -11.32
N GLN A 8 -5.89 -8.68 -11.28
CA GLN A 8 -6.33 -9.41 -10.08
C GLN A 8 -5.16 -10.09 -9.34
N ARG A 9 -3.94 -10.05 -9.88
CA ARG A 9 -2.79 -10.66 -9.23
C ARG A 9 -2.11 -9.63 -8.34
N ILE A 10 -2.01 -9.94 -7.06
CA ILE A 10 -1.26 -9.15 -6.09
C ILE A 10 -0.03 -9.96 -5.65
N ARG A 11 1.12 -9.30 -5.56
CA ARG A 11 2.37 -9.87 -5.08
C ARG A 11 3.01 -8.93 -4.06
N CYS A 12 3.63 -9.50 -3.03
CA CYS A 12 4.28 -8.72 -1.96
C CYS A 12 5.75 -9.13 -1.88
N PHE A 13 6.64 -8.37 -2.48
CA PHE A 13 8.07 -8.70 -2.55
C PHE A 13 8.83 -8.13 -1.36
N THR A 14 9.55 -9.02 -0.66
CA THR A 14 10.58 -8.62 0.30
C THR A 14 11.78 -7.99 -0.41
N ARG A 15 12.66 -7.33 0.36
CA ARG A 15 13.93 -6.80 -0.16
C ARG A 15 14.82 -7.88 -0.82
N GLY A 16 14.69 -9.13 -0.39
CA GLY A 16 15.38 -10.28 -0.99
C GLY A 16 14.69 -10.89 -2.21
N GLY A 17 13.59 -10.30 -2.70
CA GLY A 17 12.88 -10.77 -3.90
C GLY A 17 11.87 -11.91 -3.67
N HIS A 18 11.72 -12.40 -2.43
CA HIS A 18 10.70 -13.41 -2.13
C HIS A 18 9.29 -12.82 -2.17
N ASP A 19 8.38 -13.51 -2.86
CA ASP A 19 6.95 -13.21 -2.84
C ASP A 19 6.30 -13.76 -1.56
N TRP A 20 5.80 -12.86 -0.73
CA TRP A 20 5.17 -13.10 0.56
C TRP A 20 3.68 -12.73 0.56
N ALA A 21 3.02 -12.71 -0.60
CA ALA A 21 1.57 -12.45 -0.68
C ALA A 21 0.76 -13.31 0.31
N ASP A 22 1.04 -14.62 0.39
CA ASP A 22 0.37 -15.56 1.31
C ASP A 22 0.60 -15.24 2.80
N ARG A 23 1.63 -14.46 3.12
CA ARG A 23 1.94 -14.04 4.50
C ARG A 23 1.26 -12.73 4.87
N PHE A 24 0.71 -11.98 3.92
CA PHE A 24 0.08 -10.68 4.16
C PHE A 24 -1.29 -10.58 3.49
N PRO A 25 -2.25 -11.46 3.83
CA PRO A 25 -3.56 -11.47 3.18
C PRO A 25 -4.29 -10.12 3.30
N ALA A 26 -4.17 -9.41 4.44
CA ALA A 26 -4.81 -8.10 4.62
C ALA A 26 -4.25 -7.03 3.65
N ILE A 27 -2.93 -7.02 3.43
CA ILE A 27 -2.29 -6.12 2.47
C ILE A 27 -2.70 -6.48 1.04
N VAL A 28 -2.77 -7.78 0.73
CA VAL A 28 -3.24 -8.27 -0.58
C VAL A 28 -4.67 -7.80 -0.86
N ASP A 29 -5.57 -7.96 0.11
CA ASP A 29 -6.97 -7.56 -0.03
C ASP A 29 -7.12 -6.05 -0.14
N ALA A 30 -6.34 -5.27 0.62
CA ALA A 30 -6.32 -3.81 0.48
C ALA A 30 -5.84 -3.37 -0.91
N ALA A 31 -4.75 -3.93 -1.41
CA ALA A 31 -4.21 -3.62 -2.73
C ALA A 31 -5.20 -4.00 -3.85
N ARG A 32 -5.94 -5.11 -3.70
CA ARG A 32 -6.98 -5.55 -4.64
C ARG A 32 -8.17 -4.57 -4.73
N ARG A 33 -8.44 -3.79 -3.68
CA ARG A 33 -9.53 -2.79 -3.66
C ARG A 33 -9.15 -1.44 -4.28
N LEU A 34 -7.86 -1.20 -4.56
CA LEU A 34 -7.43 0.04 -5.22
C LEU A 34 -8.13 0.21 -6.57
N LYS A 35 -8.48 1.45 -6.93
CA LYS A 35 -9.13 1.76 -8.21
C LYS A 35 -8.10 1.96 -9.32
N THR A 36 -7.23 0.96 -9.51
CA THR A 36 -6.23 0.93 -10.59
C THR A 36 -6.14 -0.46 -11.20
N ALA A 37 -5.77 -0.54 -12.48
CA ALA A 37 -5.51 -1.81 -13.16
C ALA A 37 -4.14 -2.40 -12.75
N SER A 38 -3.14 -1.54 -12.57
CA SER A 38 -1.79 -1.92 -12.17
C SER A 38 -1.14 -0.81 -11.33
N CYS A 39 -0.28 -1.23 -10.41
CA CYS A 39 0.60 -0.32 -9.69
C CYS A 39 1.76 -1.09 -9.02
N LEU A 40 2.84 -0.36 -8.77
CA LEU A 40 3.93 -0.80 -7.93
C LEU A 40 4.15 0.21 -6.80
N ILE A 41 3.88 -0.22 -5.57
CA ILE A 41 3.97 0.61 -4.37
C ILE A 41 5.13 0.10 -3.52
N ASP A 42 5.95 1.00 -2.98
CA ASP A 42 6.89 0.66 -1.91
C ASP A 42 6.38 1.20 -0.57
N GLY A 43 6.57 0.39 0.47
CA GLY A 43 6.04 0.65 1.79
C GLY A 43 6.56 -0.32 2.84
N GLU A 44 6.35 0.01 4.11
CA GLU A 44 6.72 -0.88 5.21
C GLU A 44 5.49 -1.63 5.72
N ALA A 45 5.58 -2.97 5.82
CA ALA A 45 4.55 -3.74 6.51
C ALA A 45 4.76 -3.60 8.01
N VAL A 46 3.68 -3.32 8.73
CA VAL A 46 3.71 -3.12 10.18
C VAL A 46 2.49 -3.78 10.79
N ILE A 47 2.61 -4.27 12.02
CA ILE A 47 1.47 -4.73 12.79
C ILE A 47 1.25 -3.76 13.94
N ILE A 48 0.02 -3.31 14.13
CA ILE A 48 -0.37 -2.48 15.26
C ILE A 48 -0.68 -3.44 16.43
N ASN A 49 -0.05 -3.25 17.59
CA ASN A 49 -0.38 -4.04 18.78
C ASN A 49 -1.69 -3.56 19.43
N ASP A 50 -2.13 -4.24 20.48
CA ASP A 50 -3.38 -3.92 21.19
C ASP A 50 -3.35 -2.51 21.83
N ASP A 51 -2.15 -1.97 22.09
CA ASP A 51 -1.94 -0.62 22.62
C ASP A 51 -1.93 0.46 21.53
N GLY A 52 -2.16 0.10 20.25
CA GLY A 52 -2.16 1.02 19.13
C GLY A 52 -0.77 1.39 18.59
N GLU A 53 0.28 0.77 19.11
CA GLU A 53 1.66 1.05 18.72
C GLU A 53 2.10 0.20 17.51
N PRO A 54 2.80 0.80 16.52
CA PRO A 54 3.31 0.06 15.39
C PRO A 54 4.53 -0.78 15.79
N VAL A 55 4.43 -2.11 15.62
CA VAL A 55 5.52 -3.04 15.93
C VAL A 55 6.20 -3.55 14.65
N PHE A 56 7.25 -2.85 14.25
CA PHE A 56 7.99 -3.07 12.99
C PHE A 56 8.74 -4.42 12.94
N HIS A 57 9.17 -4.96 14.08
CA HIS A 57 10.09 -6.12 14.12
C HIS A 57 9.42 -7.50 14.19
N THR A 58 8.08 -7.57 14.17
CA THR A 58 7.35 -8.82 14.50
C THR A 58 6.93 -9.68 13.30
N LEU A 59 7.31 -9.33 12.07
CA LEU A 59 6.82 -9.99 10.86
C LEU A 59 7.40 -11.40 10.58
N ARG A 60 8.12 -11.99 11.54
CA ARG A 60 8.69 -13.34 11.35
C ARG A 60 7.65 -14.46 11.48
N SER A 61 6.51 -14.22 12.13
CA SER A 61 5.44 -15.23 12.29
C SER A 61 4.32 -15.03 11.27
N LYS A 62 3.90 -16.12 10.59
CA LYS A 62 2.74 -16.10 9.66
C LYS A 62 1.43 -15.73 10.36
N ARG A 63 1.31 -15.96 11.67
CA ARG A 63 0.07 -15.80 12.44
C ARG A 63 -0.45 -14.37 12.51
N ARG A 64 0.40 -13.37 12.28
CA ARG A 64 0.02 -11.95 12.39
C ARG A 64 -0.11 -11.22 11.04
N GLY A 65 -0.02 -11.97 9.94
CA GLY A 65 -0.16 -11.43 8.58
C GLY A 65 -1.53 -10.83 8.27
N SER A 66 -2.56 -11.32 8.95
CA SER A 66 -3.96 -10.86 8.82
C SER A 66 -4.21 -9.49 9.43
N ASP A 67 -3.34 -9.04 10.34
CA ASP A 67 -3.46 -7.73 11.00
C ASP A 67 -2.42 -6.73 10.46
N ALA A 68 -1.66 -7.13 9.44
CA ALA A 68 -0.61 -6.30 8.88
C ALA A 68 -1.19 -5.17 8.03
N VAL A 69 -0.66 -3.97 8.25
CA VAL A 69 -0.95 -2.77 7.47
C VAL A 69 0.30 -2.37 6.69
N LEU A 70 0.13 -1.87 5.47
CA LEU A 70 1.20 -1.28 4.68
C LEU A 70 1.24 0.23 4.90
N PHE A 71 2.33 0.74 5.44
CA PHE A 71 2.68 2.15 5.39
C PHE A 71 3.37 2.46 4.07
N ALA A 72 2.60 2.82 3.04
CA ALA A 72 3.11 3.17 1.73
C ALA A 72 3.78 4.55 1.73
N PHE A 73 4.96 4.66 1.14
CA PHE A 73 5.72 5.92 1.06
C PHE A 73 6.21 6.27 -0.34
N ASP A 74 6.17 5.34 -1.31
CA ASP A 74 6.53 5.62 -2.70
C ASP A 74 5.63 4.89 -3.70
N LEU A 75 5.43 5.49 -4.87
CA LEU A 75 4.67 4.93 -6.00
C LEU A 75 5.58 4.92 -7.23
N LEU A 76 5.95 3.73 -7.68
CA LEU A 76 6.95 3.52 -8.72
C LEU A 76 6.33 3.22 -10.09
N GLU A 77 5.12 2.68 -10.12
CA GLU A 77 4.35 2.43 -11.34
C GLU A 77 2.86 2.69 -11.07
N LEU A 78 2.16 3.25 -12.05
CA LEU A 78 0.71 3.42 -12.02
C LEU A 78 0.14 3.28 -13.43
N HIS A 79 -0.85 2.41 -13.61
CA HIS A 79 -1.48 2.15 -14.92
C HIS A 79 -0.50 1.73 -16.03
N GLY A 80 0.63 1.11 -15.66
CA GLY A 80 1.68 0.70 -16.59
C GLY A 80 2.73 1.76 -16.86
N ASP A 81 2.51 3.01 -16.41
CA ASP A 81 3.49 4.08 -16.53
C ASP A 81 4.55 3.94 -15.44
N ASP A 82 5.82 3.87 -15.86
CA ASP A 82 6.97 3.94 -14.98
C ASP A 82 7.13 5.39 -14.45
N LEU A 83 7.22 5.53 -13.13
CA LEU A 83 7.32 6.82 -12.44
C LEU A 83 8.73 7.11 -11.89
N HIS A 84 9.72 6.22 -12.07
CA HIS A 84 11.06 6.36 -11.46
C HIS A 84 11.76 7.68 -11.80
N ASP A 85 11.55 8.19 -13.01
CA ASP A 85 12.16 9.45 -13.48
C ASP A 85 11.49 10.71 -12.90
N LEU A 86 10.33 10.57 -12.24
CA LEU A 86 9.66 11.68 -11.59
C LEU A 86 10.30 11.99 -10.23
N PRO A 87 10.36 13.26 -9.80
CA PRO A 87 10.78 13.61 -8.45
C PRO A 87 9.93 12.91 -7.38
N LEU A 88 10.54 12.55 -6.24
CA LEU A 88 9.85 11.87 -5.13
C LEU A 88 8.57 12.60 -4.68
N ILE A 89 8.59 13.93 -4.66
CA ILE A 89 7.41 14.72 -4.27
C ILE A 89 6.22 14.52 -5.22
N GLU A 90 6.49 14.31 -6.51
CA GLU A 90 5.45 14.06 -7.50
C GLU A 90 4.90 12.64 -7.36
N ARG A 91 5.76 11.65 -7.12
CA ARG A 91 5.34 10.27 -6.84
C ARG A 91 4.51 10.17 -5.56
N SER A 92 4.91 10.88 -4.50
CA SER A 92 4.17 10.96 -3.24
C SER A 92 2.78 11.59 -3.41
N ARG A 93 2.67 12.68 -4.18
CA ARG A 93 1.36 13.28 -4.50
C ARG A 93 0.44 12.30 -5.22
N ARG A 94 0.98 11.55 -6.18
CA ARG A 94 0.21 10.52 -6.91
C ARG A 94 -0.19 9.35 -6.01
N LEU A 95 0.68 8.95 -5.09
CA LEU A 95 0.41 7.89 -4.12
C LEU A 95 -0.78 8.23 -3.21
N ILE A 96 -0.80 9.45 -2.66
CA ILE A 96 -1.89 9.92 -1.78
C ILE A 96 -3.18 10.15 -2.61
N GLY A 97 -3.03 10.40 -3.91
CA GLY A 97 -4.11 10.73 -4.82
C GLY A 97 -4.61 12.16 -4.62
N LYS A 98 -5.63 12.55 -5.40
CA LYS A 98 -6.34 13.79 -5.12
C LYS A 98 -7.15 13.60 -3.83
N PRO A 99 -7.04 14.48 -2.82
CA PRO A 99 -7.95 14.43 -1.68
C PRO A 99 -9.38 14.52 -2.21
N SER A 100 -10.22 13.54 -1.87
CA SER A 100 -11.64 13.61 -2.16
C SER A 100 -12.19 14.89 -1.53
N ARG A 101 -12.83 15.75 -2.33
CA ARG A 101 -13.43 17.00 -1.87
C ARG A 101 -14.26 16.72 -0.61
N ALA A 102 -13.99 17.45 0.48
CA ALA A 102 -14.81 17.38 1.69
C ALA A 102 -16.29 17.63 1.32
N PRO A 103 -17.25 16.99 2.01
CA PRO A 103 -18.66 17.28 1.79
C PRO A 103 -18.89 18.77 2.00
N SER A 104 -19.37 19.44 0.96
CA SER A 104 -19.80 20.83 1.04
C SER A 104 -20.87 20.91 2.10
N ALA A 105 -20.59 21.63 3.18
CA ALA A 105 -21.60 21.98 4.18
C ALA A 105 -22.77 22.63 3.46
N SER A 106 -23.93 21.98 3.50
CA SER A 106 -25.18 22.56 3.05
C SER A 106 -25.49 23.75 3.94
N THR A 107 -25.24 24.96 3.44
CA THR A 107 -25.84 26.18 3.99
C THR A 107 -27.32 26.12 3.68
N ASN A 108 -28.14 25.73 4.66
CA ASN A 108 -29.58 25.83 4.55
C ASN A 108 -29.95 27.32 4.68
N THR A 109 -30.71 27.83 3.70
CA THR A 109 -31.39 29.13 3.75
C THR A 109 -32.66 29.01 4.57
#